data_AF-A0L8Y9-F1
#
_entry.id   AF-A0L8Y9-F1
#
_cell.length_a   1.000
_cell.length_b   1.000
_cell.length_c   1.000
_cell.angle_alpha   90.00
_cell.angle_beta   90.00
_cell.angle_gamma   90.00
#
_symmetry.space_group_name_H-M   'P 1'
#
loop_
_entity.id
_entity.type
_entity.pdbx_description
1 polymer ?
#
loop_
_entity_poly.entity_id
_entity_poly.type
_entity_poly.pdbx_seq_one_letter_code
_entity_poly.pdbx_strand_id
1 'polypeptide(L)'
;MHHDDLDFPRLQPELHDAFLKLRQKSCVPSYLWQHLRQTPSHAETQPLLMRRTTLQRIEPYLALLQQHGFISGVRTTPHGQKKGLSYTIVEGVSPDFQQVATALFPHAML
;
A
#
# COMPACT_ATOMS: atom_id res chain seq x y z
N MET A 1 -36.97 -8.83 4.42
CA MET A 1 -36.85 -8.31 3.05
C MET A 1 -35.78 -7.23 3.07
N HIS A 2 -34.71 -7.44 2.29
CA HIS A 2 -33.66 -6.49 1.86
C HIS A 2 -32.86 -5.77 2.95
N HIS A 3 -31.57 -5.50 2.83
CA HIS A 3 -30.47 -5.88 1.95
C HIS A 3 -29.30 -5.24 2.70
N ASP A 4 -28.30 -6.01 3.12
CA ASP A 4 -26.95 -5.46 3.35
C ASP A 4 -25.98 -6.63 3.34
N ASP A 5 -26.10 -7.46 2.30
CA ASP A 5 -24.90 -8.05 1.72
C ASP A 5 -24.09 -6.85 1.25
N LEU A 6 -23.17 -6.39 2.12
CA LEU A 6 -21.99 -5.69 1.69
C LEU A 6 -21.28 -6.65 0.73
N ASP A 7 -21.73 -6.64 -0.52
CA ASP A 7 -21.13 -7.34 -1.66
C ASP A 7 -19.83 -6.60 -1.95
N PHE A 8 -18.88 -6.72 -1.01
CA PHE A 8 -17.50 -6.43 -1.30
C PHE A 8 -17.20 -7.29 -2.53
N PRO A 9 -16.80 -6.71 -3.67
CA PRO A 9 -16.37 -7.52 -4.79
C PRO A 9 -15.32 -8.45 -4.22
N ARG A 10 -15.56 -9.78 -4.32
CA ARG A 10 -14.64 -10.78 -3.77
C ARG A 10 -13.25 -10.43 -4.28
N LEU A 11 -12.43 -9.84 -3.41
CA LEU A 11 -11.16 -9.29 -3.81
C LEU A 11 -10.35 -10.44 -4.40
N GLN A 12 -9.74 -10.24 -5.56
CA GLN A 12 -8.97 -11.30 -6.20
C GLN A 12 -7.90 -11.79 -5.20
N PRO A 13 -7.63 -13.10 -5.12
CA PRO A 13 -6.74 -13.65 -4.10
C PRO A 13 -5.35 -13.00 -4.07
N GLU A 14 -4.80 -12.67 -5.23
CA GLU A 14 -3.52 -11.98 -5.38
C GLU A 14 -3.52 -10.55 -4.81
N LEU A 15 -4.63 -9.82 -4.98
CA LEU A 15 -4.79 -8.50 -4.39
C LEU A 15 -4.89 -8.61 -2.87
N HIS A 16 -5.68 -9.56 -2.36
CA HIS A 16 -5.78 -9.83 -0.93
C HIS A 16 -4.40 -10.13 -0.32
N ASP A 17 -3.59 -10.96 -0.98
CA ASP A 17 -2.23 -11.25 -0.57
C ASP A 17 -1.33 -10.01 -0.61
N ALA A 18 -1.44 -9.14 -1.63
CA ALA A 18 -0.70 -7.88 -1.68
C ALA A 18 -1.03 -6.97 -0.47
N PHE A 19 -2.32 -6.81 -0.15
CA PHE A 19 -2.78 -6.07 1.02
C PHE A 19 -2.22 -6.67 2.33
N LEU A 20 -2.25 -8.00 2.47
CA LEU A 20 -1.68 -8.70 3.63
C LEU A 20 -0.17 -8.53 3.75
N LYS A 21 0.57 -8.65 2.65
CA LYS A 21 2.03 -8.54 2.62
C LYS A 21 2.51 -7.14 2.97
N LEU A 22 1.80 -6.11 2.50
CA LEU A 22 2.05 -4.73 2.89
C LEU A 22 1.72 -4.49 4.37
N ARG A 23 0.61 -5.05 4.88
CA ARG A 23 0.25 -4.91 6.30
C ARG A 23 1.16 -5.70 7.25
N GLN A 24 1.78 -6.79 6.79
CA GLN A 24 2.47 -7.76 7.64
C GLN A 24 3.45 -7.07 8.61
N LYS A 25 3.42 -7.48 9.90
CA LYS A 25 4.22 -6.91 11.00
C LYS A 25 5.73 -7.16 10.84
N SER A 26 6.30 -6.55 9.83
CA SER A 26 7.73 -6.33 9.64
C SER A 26 7.90 -4.83 9.51
N CYS A 27 8.94 -4.27 10.15
CA CYS A 27 9.01 -2.82 10.42
C CYS A 27 8.77 -1.94 9.19
N VAL A 28 9.23 -2.37 8.01
CA VAL A 28 9.16 -1.56 6.79
C VAL A 28 7.82 -1.70 6.05
N PRO A 29 7.33 -2.91 5.70
CA PRO A 29 5.98 -3.07 5.16
C PRO A 29 4.89 -2.45 6.03
N SER A 30 4.90 -2.71 7.34
CA SER A 30 3.91 -2.15 8.27
C SER A 30 3.93 -0.62 8.30
N TYR A 31 5.09 0.00 8.13
CA TYR A 31 5.21 1.45 8.14
C TYR A 31 4.78 2.07 6.80
N LEU A 32 5.11 1.43 5.67
CA LEU A 32 4.56 1.79 4.36
C LEU A 32 3.03 1.67 4.36
N TRP A 33 2.49 0.61 4.95
CA TRP A 33 1.05 0.42 5.11
C TRP A 33 0.39 1.57 5.90
N GLN A 34 0.98 1.97 7.04
CA GLN A 34 0.48 3.11 7.82
C GLN A 34 0.50 4.40 7.01
N HIS A 35 1.57 4.65 6.24
CA HIS A 35 1.67 5.82 5.35
C HIS A 35 0.58 5.82 4.29
N LEU A 36 0.35 4.69 3.62
CA LEU A 36 -0.72 4.56 2.63
C LEU A 36 -2.10 4.79 3.23
N ARG A 37 -2.36 4.26 4.44
CA ARG A 37 -3.62 4.44 5.18
C ARG A 37 -3.87 5.89 5.60
N GLN A 38 -2.82 6.64 5.90
CA GLN A 38 -2.92 8.04 6.32
C GLN A 38 -2.94 9.02 5.14
N THR A 39 -2.64 8.54 3.93
CA THR A 39 -2.60 9.38 2.73
C THR A 39 -4.01 9.72 2.25
N PRO A 40 -4.36 11.02 2.12
CA PRO A 40 -5.63 11.42 1.55
C PRO A 40 -5.85 10.83 0.15
N SER A 41 -7.11 10.64 -0.24
CA SER A 41 -7.42 10.14 -1.58
C SER A 41 -6.83 11.05 -2.67
N HIS A 42 -6.26 10.41 -3.70
CA HIS A 42 -5.55 11.04 -4.81
C HIS A 42 -4.28 11.82 -4.43
N ALA A 43 -3.88 11.82 -3.15
CA ALA A 43 -2.62 12.40 -2.71
C ALA A 43 -1.46 11.40 -2.88
N GLU A 44 -0.26 11.93 -2.76
CA GLU A 44 0.97 11.15 -2.64
C GLU A 44 1.35 10.96 -1.17
N THR A 45 2.02 9.84 -0.87
CA THR A 45 2.57 9.60 0.46
C THR A 45 3.72 10.57 0.73
N GLN A 46 4.00 10.82 2.01
CA GLN A 46 5.27 11.42 2.39
C GLN A 46 6.44 10.50 1.94
N PRO A 47 7.63 11.05 1.64
CA PRO A 47 8.77 10.24 1.24
C PRO A 47 9.18 9.27 2.35
N LEU A 48 9.18 7.98 2.02
CA LEU A 48 9.61 6.93 2.92
C LEU A 48 11.02 6.44 2.58
N LEU A 49 11.93 6.48 3.54
CA LEU A 49 13.28 5.96 3.37
C LEU A 49 13.30 4.43 3.52
N MET A 50 13.67 3.72 2.46
CA MET A 50 13.64 2.27 2.40
C MET A 50 14.95 1.68 1.90
N ARG A 51 15.28 0.47 2.35
CA ARG A 51 16.39 -0.31 1.77
C ARG A 51 15.98 -0.83 0.39
N ARG A 52 16.90 -0.80 -0.57
CA ARG A 52 16.70 -1.34 -1.92
C ARG A 52 16.23 -2.80 -1.90
N THR A 53 16.83 -3.63 -1.03
CA THR A 53 16.44 -5.04 -0.89
C THR A 53 15.02 -5.21 -0.35
N THR A 54 14.54 -4.29 0.48
CA THR A 54 13.16 -4.29 0.94
C THR A 54 12.22 -3.84 -0.17
N LEU A 55 12.59 -2.78 -0.91
CA LEU A 55 11.82 -2.31 -2.06
C LEU A 55 11.60 -3.42 -3.09
N GLN A 56 12.67 -4.14 -3.47
CA GLN A 56 12.59 -5.27 -4.40
C GLN A 56 11.65 -6.39 -3.92
N ARG A 57 11.51 -6.59 -2.60
CA ARG A 57 10.60 -7.60 -2.06
C ARG A 57 9.13 -7.16 -2.10
N ILE A 58 8.86 -5.86 -2.00
CA ILE A 58 7.49 -5.34 -1.94
C ILE A 58 6.99 -4.81 -3.30
N GLU A 59 7.90 -4.55 -4.23
CA GLU A 59 7.62 -4.05 -5.58
C GLU A 59 6.54 -4.87 -6.31
N PRO A 60 6.52 -6.22 -6.28
CA PRO A 60 5.47 -6.98 -6.94
C PRO A 60 4.06 -6.66 -6.40
N TYR A 61 3.95 -6.40 -5.10
CA TYR A 61 2.66 -6.08 -4.46
C TYR A 61 2.22 -4.66 -4.79
N LEU A 62 3.15 -3.70 -4.83
CA LEU A 62 2.85 -2.34 -5.25
C LEU A 62 2.46 -2.27 -6.73
N ALA A 63 3.15 -3.03 -7.59
CA ALA A 63 2.83 -3.15 -9.00
C ALA A 63 1.41 -3.71 -9.20
N LEU A 64 1.03 -4.74 -8.43
CA LEU A 64 -0.33 -5.28 -8.47
C LEU A 64 -1.37 -4.23 -8.03
N LEU A 65 -1.13 -3.51 -6.93
CA LEU A 65 -2.02 -2.42 -6.52
C LEU A 65 -2.15 -1.33 -7.60
N GLN A 66 -1.06 -1.02 -8.31
CA GLN A 66 -1.06 -0.05 -9.40
C GLN A 66 -1.85 -0.55 -10.62
N GLN A 67 -1.66 -1.80 -11.03
CA GLN A 67 -2.38 -2.42 -12.15
C GLN A 67 -3.91 -2.39 -11.96
N HIS A 68 -4.35 -2.49 -10.70
CA HIS A 68 -5.77 -2.45 -10.34
C HIS A 68 -6.27 -1.05 -9.93
N GLY A 69 -5.46 0.00 -10.09
CA GLY A 69 -5.87 1.38 -9.86
C GLY A 69 -6.03 1.77 -8.38
N PHE A 70 -5.51 0.97 -7.45
CA PHE A 70 -5.48 1.33 -6.02
C PHE A 70 -4.47 2.43 -5.71
N ILE A 71 -3.41 2.51 -6.53
CA ILE A 71 -2.41 3.58 -6.53
C ILE A 71 -2.13 3.96 -7.98
N SER A 72 -1.67 5.17 -8.22
CA SER A 72 -1.35 5.65 -9.57
C SER A 72 0.09 5.34 -9.98
N GLY A 73 1.01 5.29 -9.01
CA GLY A 73 2.43 5.07 -9.29
C GLY A 73 3.29 4.93 -8.06
N VAL A 74 4.56 4.56 -8.29
CA VAL A 74 5.61 4.52 -7.26
C VAL A 74 6.85 5.20 -7.82
N ARG A 75 7.31 6.26 -7.15
CA ARG A 75 8.57 6.93 -7.47
C ARG A 75 9.62 6.50 -6.46
N THR A 76 10.82 6.15 -6.94
CA THR A 76 11.97 5.86 -6.10
C THR A 76 13.16 6.73 -6.49
N THR A 77 13.79 7.35 -5.51
CA THR A 77 14.99 8.18 -5.70
C THR A 77 16.11 7.67 -4.81
N PRO A 78 17.28 7.27 -5.35
CA PRO A 78 18.41 6.82 -4.56
C PRO A 78 18.83 7.85 -3.49
N HIS A 79 19.20 7.40 -2.30
CA HIS A 79 19.71 8.27 -1.25
C HIS A 79 21.13 8.74 -1.59
N GLY A 80 21.31 10.04 -1.84
CA GLY A 80 22.57 10.62 -2.33
C GLY A 80 23.82 10.34 -1.48
N GLN A 81 23.65 10.07 -0.18
CA GLN A 81 24.77 9.82 0.74
C GLN A 81 24.87 8.37 1.26
N LYS A 82 23.85 7.54 1.10
CA LYS A 82 23.77 6.22 1.76
C LYS A 82 23.47 5.15 0.72
N LYS A 83 24.51 4.40 0.33
CA LYS A 83 24.38 3.32 -0.65
C LYS A 83 23.36 2.29 -0.18
N GLY A 84 22.45 1.91 -1.07
CA GLY A 84 21.42 0.90 -0.80
C GLY A 84 20.15 1.42 -0.10
N LEU A 85 20.04 2.72 0.17
CA LEU A 85 18.79 3.37 0.58
C LEU A 85 18.19 4.18 -0.56
N SER A 86 16.86 4.27 -0.59
CA SER A 86 16.10 5.09 -1.53
C SER A 86 14.92 5.76 -0.81
N TYR A 87 14.60 6.99 -1.21
CA TYR A 87 13.32 7.62 -0.89
C TYR A 87 12.25 7.05 -1.82
N THR A 88 11.12 6.65 -1.24
CA THR A 88 10.01 6.03 -1.97
C THR A 88 8.75 6.83 -1.71
N ILE A 89 8.05 7.18 -2.78
CA ILE A 89 6.78 7.89 -2.74
C ILE A 89 5.77 7.05 -3.50
N VAL A 90 4.62 6.79 -2.90
CA VAL A 90 3.49 6.17 -3.59
C VAL A 90 2.50 7.27 -3.96
N GLU A 91 2.10 7.30 -5.22
CA GLU A 91 1.31 8.38 -5.80
C GLU A 91 -0.15 7.97 -5.99
N GLY A 92 -1.06 8.93 -5.80
CA GLY A 92 -2.46 8.82 -6.19
C GLY A 92 -3.16 7.63 -5.55
N VAL A 93 -3.09 7.52 -4.22
CA VAL A 93 -3.80 6.48 -3.46
C VAL A 93 -5.30 6.64 -3.66
N SER A 94 -5.98 5.65 -4.20
CA SER A 94 -7.40 5.77 -4.56
C SER A 94 -8.33 5.67 -3.34
N PRO A 95 -9.57 6.19 -3.42
CA PRO A 95 -10.60 5.94 -2.41
C PRO A 95 -10.86 4.45 -2.19
N ASP A 96 -10.81 3.63 -3.25
CA ASP A 96 -11.07 2.19 -3.20
C ASP A 96 -10.02 1.47 -2.35
N PHE A 97 -8.76 1.94 -2.38
CA PHE A 97 -7.73 1.41 -1.51
C PHE A 97 -8.13 1.57 -0.04
N GLN A 98 -8.64 2.74 0.35
CA GLN A 98 -9.04 3.00 1.73
C GLN A 98 -10.25 2.17 2.15
N GLN A 99 -11.22 1.99 1.26
CA GLN A 99 -12.40 1.16 1.51
C GLN A 99 -12.01 -0.32 1.72
N VAL A 100 -11.25 -0.89 0.77
CA VAL A 100 -10.78 -2.28 0.86
C VAL A 100 -9.88 -2.48 2.06
N ALA A 101 -8.94 -1.57 2.32
CA ALA A 101 -8.06 -1.63 3.48
C ALA A 101 -8.84 -1.64 4.79
N THR A 102 -9.92 -0.86 4.89
CA THR A 102 -10.74 -0.77 6.10
C THR A 102 -11.58 -2.02 6.28
N ALA A 103 -12.12 -2.56 5.20
CA ALA A 103 -12.90 -3.79 5.22
C ALA A 103 -12.06 -5.01 5.60
N LEU A 104 -10.87 -5.14 5.01
CA LEU A 104 -9.95 -6.24 5.32
C LEU A 104 -9.38 -6.12 6.73
N PHE A 105 -9.12 -4.90 7.20
CA PHE A 105 -8.37 -4.64 8.42
C PHE A 105 -9.01 -3.57 9.32
N PRO A 106 -10.23 -3.82 9.85
CA PRO A 106 -11.00 -2.81 10.59
C PRO A 106 -10.35 -2.41 11.92
N HIS A 107 -9.58 -3.30 12.53
CA HIS A 107 -8.91 -3.10 13.83
C HIS A 107 -7.42 -2.78 13.71
N ALA A 108 -6.97 -2.20 12.60
CA ALA A 108 -5.62 -1.65 12.56
C ALA A 108 -5.57 -0.39 13.46
N MET A 109 -5.52 -0.59 14.78
CA MET A 109 -5.12 0.47 15.71
C MET A 109 -3.73 0.95 15.29
N LEU A 110 -3.64 2.26 15.03
CA LEU A 110 -2.40 2.98 14.82
C LEU A 110 -1.52 2.91 16.08
#